data_AF-A0A1Y1LVV5-F1
#
_entry.id   AF-A0A1Y1LVV5-F1
#
_cell.length_a   1.000
_cell.length_b   1.000
_cell.length_c   1.000
_cell.angle_alpha   90.00
_cell.angle_beta   90.00
_cell.angle_gamma   90.00
#
_symmetry.space_group_name_H-M   'P 1'
#
loop_
_entity.id
_entity.type
_entity.pdbx_description
1 polymer ?
#
loop_
_entity_poly.entity_id
_entity_poly.type
_entity_poly.pdbx_seq_one_letter_code
_entity_poly.pdbx_strand_id
1 'polypeptide(L)'
;MTHPSVPFVLLADAAFPLQKHIMKPYPFKNMSKEQRIFNYRLSRGRRVIENAFGILSNRFRVFLTPINLDKDKVILITQACCALHNFLRSNTEIQAIDKDDDITPNE
;
A
#
# COMPACT_ATOMS: atom_id res chain seq x y z
N MET A 1 7.77 -24.80 -18.60
CA MET A 1 8.06 -23.35 -18.49
C MET A 1 8.22 -23.02 -17.02
N THR A 2 9.44 -22.99 -16.50
CA THR A 2 9.71 -22.59 -15.11
C THR A 2 9.85 -21.08 -15.08
N HIS A 3 8.92 -20.39 -14.42
CA HIS A 3 9.08 -18.96 -14.20
C HIS A 3 10.37 -18.72 -13.40
N PRO A 4 11.28 -17.86 -13.88
CA PRO A 4 12.49 -17.55 -13.13
C PRO A 4 12.10 -16.96 -11.78
N SER A 5 12.70 -17.48 -10.71
CA SER A 5 12.54 -16.95 -9.36
C SER A 5 13.02 -15.50 -9.34
N VAL A 6 12.09 -14.56 -9.19
CA VAL A 6 12.40 -13.14 -9.08
C VAL A 6 12.48 -12.75 -7.60
N PRO A 7 13.51 -12.00 -7.18
CA PRO A 7 13.68 -11.62 -5.79
C PRO A 7 12.59 -10.63 -5.35
N PHE A 8 12.17 -10.73 -4.09
CA PHE A 8 11.32 -9.72 -3.47
C PHE A 8 12.15 -8.46 -3.17
N VAL A 9 11.64 -7.31 -3.61
CA VAL A 9 12.31 -6.00 -3.48
C VAL A 9 11.33 -4.94 -2.99
N LEU A 10 11.85 -3.95 -2.27
CA LEU A 10 11.13 -2.73 -1.91
C LEU A 10 11.14 -1.76 -3.09
N LEU A 11 10.00 -1.13 -3.34
CA LEU A 11 9.87 -0.09 -4.36
C LEU A 11 10.15 1.26 -3.73
N ALA A 12 11.19 1.93 -4.20
CA ALA A 12 11.61 3.23 -3.71
C ALA A 12 11.49 4.35 -4.76
N ASP A 13 11.50 5.57 -4.24
CA ASP A 13 11.69 6.81 -4.98
C ASP A 13 13.14 6.91 -5.54
N ALA A 14 13.31 7.70 -6.59
CA ALA A 14 14.60 8.14 -7.12
C ALA A 14 15.56 8.71 -6.05
N ALA A 15 15.04 9.28 -4.96
CA ALA A 15 15.80 9.80 -3.82
C ALA A 15 16.60 8.72 -3.07
N PHE A 16 16.20 7.44 -3.16
CA PHE A 16 16.91 6.34 -2.51
C PHE A 16 18.01 5.76 -3.42
N PRO A 17 19.07 5.19 -2.85
CA PRO A 17 20.06 4.43 -3.61
C PRO A 17 19.48 3.09 -4.08
N LEU A 18 19.94 2.60 -5.24
CA LEU A 18 19.63 1.25 -5.69
C LEU A 18 20.36 0.23 -4.80
N GLN A 19 19.67 -0.79 -4.30
CA GLN A 19 20.26 -1.82 -3.44
C GLN A 19 19.75 -3.21 -3.84
N LYS A 20 20.38 -4.28 -3.34
CA LYS A 20 19.97 -5.67 -3.62
C LYS A 20 18.49 -5.95 -3.31
N HIS A 21 17.92 -5.22 -2.36
CA HIS A 21 16.54 -5.35 -1.90
C HIS A 21 15.70 -4.10 -2.18
N ILE A 22 16.21 -3.11 -2.92
CA ILE A 22 15.51 -1.86 -3.24
C ILE A 22 15.62 -1.58 -4.73
N MET A 23 14.48 -1.47 -5.40
CA MET A 23 14.37 -0.99 -6.77
C MET A 23 13.90 0.46 -6.81
N LYS A 24 14.49 1.25 -7.72
CA LYS A 24 14.14 2.64 -7.95
C LYS A 24 13.92 2.91 -9.43
N PRO A 25 13.19 3.97 -9.81
CA PRO A 25 12.98 4.29 -11.22
C PRO A 25 14.30 4.65 -11.91
N TYR A 26 14.39 4.34 -13.21
CA TYR A 26 15.43 4.87 -14.08
C TYR A 26 15.32 6.39 -14.19
N PRO A 27 16.45 7.12 -14.35
CA PRO A 27 16.44 8.56 -14.61
C PRO A 27 15.59 8.92 -15.84
N PHE A 28 14.85 10.02 -15.78
CA PHE A 28 13.91 10.40 -16.85
C PHE A 28 14.58 10.89 -18.16
N LYS A 29 15.92 10.99 -18.21
CA LYS A 29 16.66 11.41 -19.40
C LYS A 29 16.99 10.21 -20.29
N ASN A 30 16.75 10.32 -21.60
CA ASN A 30 17.13 9.33 -22.61
C ASN A 30 16.65 7.89 -22.32
N MET A 31 15.44 7.74 -21.77
CA MET A 31 14.90 6.41 -21.43
C MET A 31 14.53 5.59 -22.66
N SER A 32 14.96 4.33 -22.69
CA SER A 32 14.48 3.33 -23.63
C SER A 32 12.99 2.99 -23.40
N LYS A 33 12.35 2.33 -24.37
CA LYS A 33 10.95 1.89 -24.24
C LYS A 33 10.77 0.95 -23.04
N GLU A 34 11.72 0.05 -22.82
CA GLU A 34 11.72 -0.93 -21.72
C GLU A 34 11.86 -0.24 -20.37
N GLN A 35 12.73 0.77 -20.26
CA GLN A 35 12.89 1.57 -19.05
C GLN A 35 11.62 2.37 -18.71
N ARG A 36 10.92 2.89 -19.73
CA ARG A 36 9.61 3.55 -19.54
C ARG A 36 8.57 2.58 -19.00
N ILE A 37 8.49 1.37 -19.57
CA ILE A 37 7.55 0.32 -19.10
C ILE A 37 7.87 -0.06 -17.65
N PHE A 38 9.16 -0.23 -17.32
CA PHE A 38 9.59 -0.51 -15.96
C PHE A 38 9.19 0.61 -14.99
N ASN A 39 9.52 1.86 -15.31
CA ASN A 39 9.18 3.02 -14.47
C ASN A 39 7.66 3.17 -14.26
N TYR A 40 6.86 2.87 -15.30
CA TYR A 40 5.41 2.85 -15.19
C TYR A 40 4.93 1.78 -14.20
N ARG A 41 5.41 0.54 -14.32
CA ARG A 41 5.05 -0.56 -13.40
C ARG A 41 5.48 -0.28 -11.97
N LEU A 42 6.70 0.23 -11.77
CA LEU A 42 7.20 0.63 -10.46
C LEU A 42 6.31 1.73 -9.84
N SER A 43 5.90 2.71 -10.65
CA SER A 43 5.00 3.78 -10.20
C SER A 43 3.60 3.28 -9.88
N ARG A 44 3.08 2.30 -10.62
CA ARG A 44 1.81 1.63 -10.31
C ARG A 44 1.85 0.92 -8.95
N GLY A 45 2.95 0.22 -8.65
CA GLY A 45 3.15 -0.41 -7.34
C GLY A 45 3.21 0.62 -6.21
N ARG A 46 3.99 1.70 -6.38
CA ARG A 46 4.07 2.79 -5.38
C ARG A 46 2.71 3.46 -5.13
N ARG A 47 1.90 3.69 -6.17
CA ARG A 47 0.56 4.29 -6.01
C ARG A 47 -0.33 3.49 -5.08
N VAL A 48 -0.26 2.16 -5.09
CA VAL A 48 -1.04 1.32 -4.16
C VAL A 48 -0.62 1.56 -2.72
N ILE A 49 0.69 1.65 -2.48
CA ILE A 49 1.28 1.90 -1.15
C ILE A 49 0.91 3.31 -0.66
N GLU A 50 1.08 4.32 -1.51
CA GLU A 50 0.73 5.72 -1.23
C GLU A 50 -0.76 5.86 -0.88
N ASN A 51 -1.64 5.21 -1.65
CA ASN A 51 -3.07 5.20 -1.37
C ASN A 51 -3.39 4.52 -0.02
N ALA A 52 -2.74 3.39 0.29
CA ALA A 52 -2.94 2.69 1.55
C ALA A 52 -2.52 3.56 2.75
N PHE A 53 -1.35 4.22 2.67
CA PHE A 53 -0.93 5.17 3.70
C PHE A 53 -1.86 6.38 3.79
N GLY A 54 -2.33 6.92 2.67
CA GLY A 54 -3.30 8.03 2.67
C GLY A 54 -4.60 7.66 3.38
N ILE A 55 -5.14 6.47 3.14
CA ILE A 55 -6.32 5.96 3.84
C ILE A 55 -6.05 5.78 5.33
N LEU A 56 -4.92 5.15 5.70
CA LEU A 56 -4.58 4.90 7.09
C LEU A 56 -4.38 6.21 7.88
N SER A 57 -3.65 7.17 7.29
CA SER A 57 -3.38 8.49 7.85
C SER A 57 -4.65 9.31 8.01
N ASN A 58 -5.52 9.37 7.00
CA ASN A 58 -6.77 10.12 7.10
C ASN A 58 -7.74 9.50 8.11
N ARG A 59 -7.76 8.16 8.23
CA ARG A 59 -8.64 7.46 9.17
C ARG A 59 -8.24 7.66 10.62
N PHE A 60 -6.96 7.50 10.94
CA PHE A 60 -6.49 7.53 12.34
C PHE A 60 -5.90 8.86 12.78
N ARG A 61 -5.58 9.76 11.84
CA ARG A 61 -5.02 11.12 12.03
C ARG A 61 -3.69 11.22 12.81
N VAL A 62 -3.33 10.21 13.60
CA VAL A 62 -2.07 10.14 14.35
C VAL A 62 -0.83 10.25 13.45
N PHE A 63 -0.94 9.76 12.21
CA PHE A 63 0.13 9.82 11.20
C PHE A 63 0.24 11.19 10.49
N LEU A 64 -0.71 12.11 10.71
CA LEU A 64 -0.69 13.45 10.11
C LEU A 64 0.12 14.45 10.95
N THR A 65 0.52 14.06 12.17
CA THR A 65 1.29 14.88 13.10
C THR A 65 2.59 14.17 13.49
N PRO A 66 3.66 14.90 13.81
CA PRO A 66 4.86 14.29 14.37
C PRO A 66 4.54 13.45 15.61
N ILE A 67 4.95 12.18 15.60
CA ILE A 67 4.71 11.26 16.72
C ILE A 67 5.91 11.33 17.66
N ASN A 68 5.79 12.13 18.72
CA ASN A 68 6.85 12.33 19.72
C ASN A 68 6.85 11.19 20.77
N LEU A 69 7.10 9.96 20.32
CA LEU A 69 7.19 8.76 21.15
C LEU A 69 8.42 7.93 20.75
N ASP A 70 8.84 7.05 21.65
CA ASP A 70 9.89 6.08 21.36
C ASP A 70 9.55 5.22 20.13
N LYS A 71 10.58 4.83 19.39
CA LYS A 71 10.45 4.01 18.18
C LYS A 71 9.54 2.79 18.37
N ASP A 72 9.68 2.09 19.50
CA ASP A 72 8.90 0.88 19.77
C ASP A 72 7.40 1.17 19.91
N LYS A 73 7.05 2.31 20.52
CA LYS A 73 5.66 2.77 20.61
C LYS A 73 5.12 3.16 19.24
N VAL A 74 5.93 3.82 18.40
CA VAL A 74 5.52 4.18 17.03
C VAL A 74 5.24 2.92 16.19
N ILE A 75 6.06 1.89 16.32
CA ILE A 75 5.84 0.59 15.67
C ILE A 75 4.52 -0.04 16.15
N LEU A 76 4.29 -0.08 17.46
CA LEU A 76 3.06 -0.61 18.04
C LEU A 76 1.81 0.15 17.58
N ILE A 77 1.86 1.49 17.56
CA ILE A 77 0.76 2.32 17.05
C ILE A 77 0.47 2.00 15.58
N THR A 78 1.51 1.87 14.77
CA THR A 78 1.37 1.54 13.34
C THR A 78 0.71 0.17 13.15
N GLN A 79 1.15 -0.85 13.89
CA GLN A 79 0.57 -2.19 13.86
C GLN A 79 -0.88 -2.20 14.36
N ALA A 80 -1.18 -1.49 15.44
CA ALA A 80 -2.52 -1.36 16.00
C ALA A 80 -3.49 -0.70 15.00
N CYS A 81 -3.06 0.37 14.32
CA CYS A 81 -3.85 1.01 13.26
C CYS A 81 -4.13 0.06 12.10
N CYS A 82 -3.14 -0.74 11.66
CA CYS A 82 -3.35 -1.75 10.61
C CYS A 82 -4.34 -2.83 11.06
N ALA A 83 -4.17 -3.39 12.26
CA ALA A 83 -5.08 -4.40 12.80
C ALA A 83 -6.51 -3.86 12.94
N LEU A 84 -6.66 -2.67 13.49
CA LEU A 84 -7.97 -2.02 13.65
C LEU A 84 -8.61 -1.67 12.29
N HIS A 85 -7.81 -1.23 11.30
CA HIS A 85 -8.32 -0.99 9.94
C HIS A 85 -8.93 -2.27 9.35
N ASN A 86 -8.21 -3.39 9.47
CA ASN A 86 -8.64 -4.68 8.95
C ASN A 86 -9.90 -5.18 9.66
N PHE A 87 -9.94 -5.10 10.99
CA PHE A 87 -11.11 -5.46 11.79
C PHE A 87 -12.37 -4.65 11.42
N LEU A 88 -12.21 -3.33 11.23
CA LEU A 88 -13.34 -2.49 10.85
C LEU A 88 -13.81 -2.78 9.42
N ARG A 89 -12.90 -3.13 8.51
CA ARG A 89 -13.24 -3.54 7.14
C ARG A 89 -14.00 -4.86 7.11
N SER A 90 -13.56 -5.87 7.86
CA SER A 90 -14.26 -7.16 7.92
C SER A 90 -15.69 -7.01 8.43
N ASN A 91 -15.92 -6.14 9.42
CA ASN A 91 -17.27 -5.92 9.96
C ASN A 91 -18.17 -5.13 9.02
N THR A 92 -17.60 -4.25 8.18
CA THR A 92 -18.37 -3.51 7.17
C THR A 92 -18.73 -4.40 5.98
N GLU A 93 -17.85 -5.34 5.61
CA GLU A 93 -18.13 -6.32 4.56
C GLU A 93 -19.20 -7.33 4.99
N ILE A 94 -19.20 -7.77 6.25
CA ILE A 94 -20.27 -8.61 6.82
C ILE A 94 -21.62 -7.86 6.78
N GLN A 95 -21.67 -6.58 7.18
CA GLN A 95 -22.90 -5.78 7.13
C GLN A 95 -23.40 -5.46 5.72
N ALA A 96 -22.54 -5.50 4.70
CA ALA A 96 -22.94 -5.30 3.31
C ALA A 96 -23.55 -6.57 2.70
N ILE A 97 -23.07 -7.75 3.11
CA ILE A 97 -23.61 -9.04 2.69
C ILE A 97 -25.01 -9.25 3.31
N ASP A 98 -25.21 -8.87 4.57
CA ASP A 98 -26.51 -8.98 5.24
C ASP A 98 -27.61 -8.07 4.65
N LYS A 99 -27.26 -7.12 3.76
CA LYS A 99 -28.24 -6.22 3.11
C LYS A 99 -28.70 -6.66 1.73
N ASP A 100 -27.99 -7.60 1.09
CA ASP A 100 -28.36 -8.11 -0.24
C ASP A 100 -29.37 -9.28 -0.15
N ASP A 101 -29.58 -9.86 1.03
CA ASP A 101 -30.55 -10.94 1.28
C ASP A 101 -31.98 -10.44 1.64
N ASP A 102 -32.21 -9.12 1.67
CA ASP A 102 -33.54 -8.52 1.93
C ASP A 102 -34.17 -7.93 0.65
N ILE A 103 -33.93 -8.55 -0.50
CA ILE A 103 -34.80 -8.37 -1.67
C ILE A 103 -36.06 -9.19 -1.43
N THR A 104 -37.08 -8.51 -0.90
CA THR A 104 -38.46 -9.01 -0.81
C THR A 104 -38.90 -9.64 -2.15
N PRO A 105 -39.49 -10.85 -2.15
CA PRO A 105 -40.05 -11.46 -3.35
C PRO A 105 -41.15 -10.58 -3.96
N ASN A 106 -41.13 -10.43 -5.28
CA ASN A 106 -42.19 -9.92 -6.16
C ASN A 106 -43.55 -9.61 -5.50
N GLU A 107 -43.95 -8.35 -5.57
CA GLU A 107 -45.31 -7.99 -5.99
C GLU A 107 -45.25 -7.17 -7.29
#